data_AF-A0A363N3Z8-F1
#
_entry.id   AF-A0A363N3Z8-F1
#
_cell.length_a   1.000
_cell.length_b   1.000
_cell.length_c   1.000
_cell.angle_alpha   90.00
_cell.angle_beta   90.00
_cell.angle_gamma   90.00
#
_symmetry.space_group_name_H-M   'P 1'
#
loop_
_entity.id
_entity.type
_entity.pdbx_description
1 polymer ?
#
loop_
_entity_poly.entity_id
_entity_poly.type
_entity_poly.pdbx_seq_one_letter_code
_entity_poly.pdbx_strand_id
1 'polypeptide(L)'
;MTQFDEQASQGLFEKNLITENQFQEIKEYRSLNIFSLNVELKLLLSISVLMFTSGIGILIYDNIDSIGHIALLAILFVLICGCFYYCFKKSKGFQKTETTTESHFLEYIVLTANVLTCIFIGYLQVQYEVFGTHYGLATLVPTIVSFFCAYYFDNKSVLTIAVTGLAAYVGLSVTPQDIFKSNNNFYASQSLSYSAIMLGVLLILWTVYSFRINLKTHFALIYLTFALHIISIASISNMVSEDIIWLLFSLILAGSSVYFYKISHQLKAISLYIFMIVYAYIGINIFIFRIFEHIDFGDIWVLFIMILPVYFIGSIVLFIKLIKNFNKEIAE
;
A
#
# COMPACT_ATOMS: atom_id res chain seq x y z
N MET A 1 28.77 0.77 7.61
CA MET A 1 27.92 0.88 8.82
C MET A 1 28.80 1.03 10.06
N THR A 2 29.72 0.09 10.32
CA THR A 2 30.69 0.11 11.44
C THR A 2 31.34 1.46 11.74
N GLN A 3 31.82 2.19 10.72
CA GLN A 3 32.48 3.48 10.90
C GLN A 3 31.55 4.60 11.40
N PHE A 4 30.27 4.58 11.02
CA PHE A 4 29.25 5.53 11.49
C PHE A 4 28.80 5.19 12.92
N ASP A 5 28.73 3.90 13.23
CA ASP A 5 28.35 3.42 14.55
C ASP A 5 29.41 3.80 15.58
N GLU A 6 30.70 3.59 15.29
CA GLU A 6 31.81 4.00 16.18
C GLU A 6 31.80 5.51 16.46
N GLN A 7 31.61 6.33 15.43
CA GLN A 7 31.49 7.79 15.57
C GLN A 7 30.29 8.18 16.46
N ALA A 8 29.17 7.47 16.36
CA ALA A 8 28.00 7.72 17.21
C ALA A 8 28.26 7.39 18.69
N SER A 9 28.92 6.26 18.98
CA SER A 9 29.29 5.89 20.37
C SER A 9 30.28 6.87 20.98
N GLN A 10 31.25 7.32 20.18
CA GLN A 10 32.22 8.31 20.61
C GLN A 10 31.55 9.67 20.88
N GLY A 11 30.63 10.10 20.02
CA GLY A 11 29.85 11.31 20.25
C GLY A 11 28.91 11.24 21.47
N LEU A 12 28.39 10.06 21.82
CA LEU A 12 27.61 9.88 23.06
C LEU A 12 28.48 9.98 24.32
N PHE A 13 29.69 9.43 24.26
CA PHE A 13 30.67 9.51 25.33
C PHE A 13 31.17 10.95 25.53
N GLU A 14 31.54 11.65 24.46
CA GLU A 14 31.97 13.06 24.48
C GLU A 14 30.88 14.00 25.04
N LYS A 15 29.61 13.66 24.86
CA LYS A 15 28.46 14.40 25.41
C LYS A 15 28.13 14.03 26.87
N ASN A 16 28.93 13.18 27.51
CA ASN A 16 28.68 12.65 28.86
C ASN A 16 27.30 11.98 29.02
N LEU A 17 26.75 11.39 27.95
CA LEU A 17 25.47 10.68 27.98
C LEU A 17 25.62 9.21 28.38
N ILE A 18 26.84 8.68 28.32
CA ILE A 18 27.22 7.32 28.72
C ILE A 18 28.50 7.35 29.54
N THR A 19 28.66 6.40 30.45
CA THR A 19 29.87 6.24 31.27
C THR A 19 31.00 5.54 30.50
N GLU A 20 32.25 5.65 30.97
CA GLU A 20 33.40 4.92 30.39
C GLU A 20 33.16 3.41 30.34
N ASN A 21 32.58 2.84 31.40
CA ASN A 21 32.26 1.41 31.46
C ASN A 21 31.24 1.02 30.37
N GLN A 22 30.18 1.81 30.20
CA GLN A 22 29.19 1.57 29.14
C GLN A 22 29.79 1.76 27.75
N PHE A 23 30.72 2.70 27.58
CA PHE A 23 31.41 2.92 26.32
C PHE A 23 32.27 1.69 25.94
N GLN A 24 33.02 1.14 26.89
CA GLN A 24 33.80 -0.08 26.68
C GLN A 24 32.90 -1.29 26.40
N GLU A 25 31.82 -1.49 27.17
CA GLU A 25 30.85 -2.57 26.92
C GLU A 25 30.23 -2.48 25.51
N ILE A 26 29.85 -1.27 25.05
CA ILE A 26 29.31 -1.08 23.71
C ILE A 26 30.36 -1.38 22.64
N LYS A 27 31.62 -1.00 22.87
CA LYS A 27 32.73 -1.26 21.96
C LYS A 27 33.03 -2.76 21.86
N GLU A 28 33.06 -3.47 22.99
CA GLU A 28 33.21 -4.92 23.04
C GLU A 28 32.03 -5.63 22.36
N TYR A 29 30.79 -5.26 22.66
CA TYR A 29 29.60 -5.84 22.02
C TYR A 29 29.59 -5.65 20.51
N ARG A 30 29.97 -4.46 20.02
CA ARG A 30 30.03 -4.18 18.57
C ARG A 30 31.20 -4.89 17.89
N SER A 31 32.31 -5.15 18.60
CA SER A 31 33.43 -5.94 18.08
C SER A 31 33.04 -7.38 17.74
N LEU A 32 31.95 -7.89 18.34
CA LEU A 32 31.38 -9.20 18.01
C LEU A 32 30.79 -9.25 16.59
N ASN A 33 30.63 -8.11 15.90
CA ASN A 33 30.07 -8.01 14.55
C ASN A 33 28.74 -8.77 14.37
N ILE A 34 27.89 -8.75 15.41
CA ILE A 34 26.58 -9.43 15.38
C ILE A 34 25.67 -8.71 14.39
N PHE A 35 25.44 -9.33 13.25
CA PHE A 35 24.55 -8.83 12.22
C PHE A 35 23.11 -9.33 12.45
N SER A 36 22.14 -8.43 12.41
CA SER A 36 20.72 -8.79 12.53
C SER A 36 20.21 -9.35 11.21
N LEU A 37 19.78 -10.61 11.21
CA LEU A 37 19.14 -11.26 10.05
C LEU A 37 17.62 -11.00 9.96
N ASN A 38 17.09 -10.05 10.74
CA ASN A 38 15.64 -9.86 10.86
C ASN A 38 14.99 -9.48 9.53
N VAL A 39 15.63 -8.59 8.77
CA VAL A 39 15.11 -8.09 7.48
C VAL A 39 15.19 -9.19 6.43
N GLU A 40 16.31 -9.89 6.37
CA GLU A 40 16.56 -11.00 5.45
C GLU A 40 15.57 -12.14 5.70
N LEU A 41 15.34 -12.51 6.96
CA LEU A 41 14.38 -13.54 7.33
C LEU A 41 12.94 -13.14 6.98
N LYS A 42 12.54 -11.89 7.21
CA LYS A 42 11.22 -11.39 6.81
C LYS A 42 11.04 -11.38 5.30
N LEU A 43 12.08 -11.00 4.56
CA LEU A 43 12.07 -11.02 3.10
C LEU A 43 11.93 -12.46 2.58
N LEU A 44 12.72 -13.40 3.11
CA LEU A 44 12.62 -14.82 2.75
C LEU A 44 11.26 -15.44 3.10
N LEU A 45 10.69 -15.10 4.26
CA LEU A 45 9.34 -15.53 4.63
C LEU A 45 8.28 -14.97 3.68
N SER A 46 8.39 -13.69 3.29
CA SER A 46 7.47 -13.07 2.34
C SER A 46 7.55 -13.73 0.95
N ILE A 47 8.78 -14.01 0.48
CA ILE A 47 9.03 -14.73 -0.77
C ILE A 47 8.48 -16.16 -0.69
N SER A 48 8.67 -16.84 0.44
CA SER A 48 8.13 -18.19 0.66
C SER A 48 6.61 -18.22 0.52
N VAL A 49 5.89 -17.28 1.14
CA VAL A 49 4.42 -17.17 0.99
C VAL A 49 4.02 -16.96 -0.48
N LEU A 50 4.74 -16.08 -1.20
CA LEU A 50 4.46 -15.81 -2.62
C LEU A 50 4.72 -17.04 -3.49
N MET A 51 5.88 -17.70 -3.33
CA MET A 51 6.25 -18.89 -4.11
C MET A 51 5.30 -20.06 -3.79
N PHE A 52 4.93 -20.24 -2.52
CA PHE A 52 4.00 -21.30 -2.11
C PHE A 52 2.60 -21.10 -2.69
N THR A 53 2.04 -19.90 -2.57
CA THR A 53 0.68 -19.62 -3.08
C THR A 53 0.64 -19.62 -4.61
N SER A 54 1.68 -19.13 -5.28
CA SER A 54 1.83 -19.22 -6.74
C SER A 54 1.98 -20.68 -7.19
N GLY A 55 2.80 -21.47 -6.49
CA GLY A 55 2.98 -22.90 -6.78
C GLY A 55 1.68 -23.68 -6.64
N ILE A 56 0.86 -23.37 -5.63
CA ILE A 56 -0.50 -23.95 -5.50
C ILE A 56 -1.38 -23.55 -6.68
N GLY A 57 -1.36 -22.29 -7.09
CA GLY A 57 -2.12 -21.82 -8.27
C GLY A 57 -1.74 -22.56 -9.56
N ILE A 58 -0.43 -22.72 -9.80
CA ILE A 58 0.08 -23.49 -10.96
C ILE A 58 -0.32 -24.96 -10.86
N LEU A 59 -0.16 -25.58 -9.69
CA LEU A 59 -0.53 -26.98 -9.49
C LEU A 59 -2.02 -27.22 -9.76
N ILE A 60 -2.89 -26.30 -9.31
CA ILE A 60 -4.32 -26.35 -9.61
C ILE A 60 -4.55 -26.25 -11.11
N TYR A 61 -3.91 -25.30 -11.80
CA TYR A 61 -4.07 -25.09 -13.24
C TYR A 61 -3.65 -26.32 -14.06
N ASP A 62 -2.46 -26.86 -13.78
CA ASP A 62 -1.88 -27.98 -14.56
C ASP A 62 -2.58 -29.32 -14.30
N ASN A 63 -3.19 -29.50 -13.12
CA ASN A 63 -3.79 -30.79 -12.72
C ASN A 63 -5.32 -30.78 -12.71
N ILE A 64 -5.92 -29.72 -13.26
CA ILE A 64 -7.37 -29.52 -13.21
C ILE A 64 -8.13 -30.65 -13.92
N ASP A 65 -7.62 -31.10 -15.06
CA ASP A 65 -8.21 -32.14 -15.89
C ASP A 65 -7.96 -33.56 -15.35
N SER A 66 -6.87 -33.76 -14.59
CA SER A 66 -6.46 -35.10 -14.13
C SER A 66 -7.00 -35.48 -12.76
N ILE A 67 -6.99 -34.55 -11.78
CA ILE A 67 -7.38 -34.83 -10.38
C ILE A 67 -8.88 -34.57 -10.18
N GLY A 68 -9.45 -33.67 -10.99
CA GLY A 68 -10.82 -33.21 -10.88
C GLY A 68 -11.00 -32.07 -9.88
N HIS A 69 -11.90 -31.15 -10.22
CA HIS A 69 -12.09 -29.89 -9.50
C HIS A 69 -12.44 -30.06 -8.01
N ILE A 70 -13.33 -31.00 -7.69
CA ILE A 70 -13.82 -31.22 -6.32
C ILE A 70 -12.67 -31.69 -5.41
N ALA A 71 -11.82 -32.59 -5.89
CA ALA A 71 -10.69 -33.10 -5.13
C ALA A 71 -9.66 -32.00 -4.85
N LEU A 72 -9.32 -31.17 -5.85
CA LEU A 72 -8.44 -30.01 -5.68
C LEU A 72 -9.00 -29.00 -4.67
N LEU A 73 -10.30 -28.67 -4.77
CA LEU A 73 -10.96 -27.79 -3.81
C LEU A 73 -10.99 -28.36 -2.40
N ALA A 74 -11.22 -29.67 -2.25
CA ALA A 74 -11.21 -30.32 -0.93
C ALA A 74 -9.82 -30.27 -0.29
N ILE A 75 -8.75 -30.55 -1.05
CA ILE A 75 -7.37 -30.46 -0.57
C ILE A 75 -7.04 -29.02 -0.16
N LEU A 76 -7.40 -28.05 -1.00
CA LEU A 76 -7.19 -26.63 -0.72
C LEU A 76 -7.94 -26.19 0.54
N PHE A 77 -9.18 -26.63 0.71
CA PHE A 77 -9.99 -26.35 1.89
C PHE A 77 -9.36 -26.93 3.17
N VAL A 78 -8.92 -28.20 3.14
CA VAL A 78 -8.24 -28.83 4.28
C VAL A 78 -6.96 -28.07 4.65
N LEU A 79 -6.19 -27.63 3.66
CA LEU A 79 -4.99 -26.82 3.89
C LEU A 79 -5.33 -25.47 4.56
N ILE A 80 -6.35 -24.77 4.07
CA ILE A 80 -6.85 -23.52 4.66
C ILE A 80 -7.28 -23.73 6.11
N CYS A 81 -8.08 -24.77 6.37
CA CYS A 81 -8.53 -25.12 7.72
C CYS A 81 -7.35 -25.45 8.64
N GLY A 82 -6.34 -26.17 8.16
CA GLY A 82 -5.13 -26.47 8.92
C GLY A 82 -4.35 -25.21 9.31
N CYS A 83 -4.15 -24.29 8.35
CA CYS A 83 -3.50 -23.01 8.62
C CYS A 83 -4.28 -22.17 9.64
N PHE A 84 -5.59 -21.99 9.44
CA PHE A 84 -6.41 -21.21 10.37
C PHE A 84 -6.49 -21.86 11.75
N TYR A 85 -6.65 -23.18 11.84
CA TYR A 85 -6.64 -23.90 13.12
C TYR A 85 -5.36 -23.63 13.91
N TYR A 86 -4.20 -23.70 13.25
CA TYR A 86 -2.92 -23.38 13.87
C TYR A 86 -2.87 -21.92 14.36
N CYS A 87 -3.31 -20.98 13.52
CA CYS A 87 -3.33 -19.56 13.86
C CYS A 87 -4.25 -19.25 15.05
N PHE A 88 -5.48 -19.77 15.07
CA PHE A 88 -6.40 -19.56 16.20
C PHE A 88 -5.90 -20.19 17.49
N LYS A 89 -5.23 -21.35 17.41
CA LYS A 89 -4.67 -22.02 18.60
C LYS A 89 -3.49 -21.28 19.22
N LYS A 90 -2.71 -20.55 18.42
CA LYS A 90 -1.50 -19.85 18.86
C LYS A 90 -1.66 -18.34 19.00
N SER A 91 -2.77 -17.78 18.53
CA SER A 91 -3.06 -16.34 18.64
C SER A 91 -3.41 -15.93 20.07
N LYS A 92 -3.07 -14.68 20.41
CA LYS A 92 -3.51 -14.01 21.64
C LYS A 92 -4.97 -13.50 21.55
N GLY A 93 -5.62 -13.73 20.41
CA GLY A 93 -6.97 -13.27 20.11
C GLY A 93 -7.03 -11.78 19.74
N PHE A 94 -8.25 -11.27 19.56
CA PHE A 94 -8.49 -9.88 19.21
C PHE A 94 -8.09 -8.94 20.36
N GLN A 95 -7.28 -7.94 20.05
CA GLN A 95 -6.90 -6.86 20.97
C GLN A 95 -7.10 -5.51 20.28
N LYS A 96 -7.51 -4.47 21.03
CA LYS A 96 -7.72 -3.14 20.44
C LYS A 96 -6.40 -2.42 20.10
N THR A 97 -5.35 -2.66 20.87
CA THR A 97 -4.01 -2.08 20.68
C THR A 97 -3.12 -2.99 19.84
N GLU A 98 -1.96 -2.49 19.42
CA GLU A 98 -0.94 -3.28 18.71
C GLU A 98 -0.49 -4.44 19.60
N THR A 99 -0.53 -5.65 19.05
CA THR A 99 -0.08 -6.84 19.74
C THR A 99 1.38 -7.07 19.42
N THR A 100 2.21 -7.29 20.43
CA THR A 100 3.54 -7.86 20.23
C THR A 100 3.38 -9.34 19.92
N THR A 101 3.33 -9.66 18.63
CA THR A 101 3.35 -11.04 18.16
C THR A 101 4.68 -11.65 18.60
N GLU A 102 4.62 -12.62 19.52
CA GLU A 102 5.82 -13.31 20.02
C GLU A 102 6.54 -14.12 18.93
N SER A 103 5.83 -14.40 17.82
CA SER A 103 6.36 -15.16 16.70
C SER A 103 5.96 -14.52 15.37
N HIS A 104 6.93 -13.93 14.68
CA HIS A 104 6.77 -13.42 13.30
C HIS A 104 6.28 -14.49 12.32
N PHE A 105 6.56 -15.77 12.59
CA PHE A 105 6.11 -16.89 11.77
C PHE A 105 4.58 -17.00 11.69
N LEU A 106 3.86 -16.67 12.77
CA LEU A 106 2.41 -16.72 12.80
C LEU A 106 1.79 -15.71 11.82
N GLU A 107 2.39 -14.52 11.70
CA GLU A 107 1.93 -13.48 10.77
C GLU A 107 1.93 -13.97 9.32
N TYR A 108 2.98 -14.70 8.92
CA TYR A 108 3.09 -15.24 7.57
C TYR A 108 2.15 -16.42 7.31
N ILE A 109 1.84 -17.25 8.32
CA ILE A 109 0.81 -18.30 8.16
C ILE A 109 -0.58 -17.69 7.98
N VAL A 110 -0.92 -16.64 8.75
CA VAL A 110 -2.21 -15.94 8.58
C VAL A 110 -2.28 -15.32 7.18
N LEU A 111 -1.17 -14.76 6.68
CA LEU A 111 -1.10 -14.25 5.31
C LEU A 111 -1.33 -15.36 4.27
N THR A 112 -0.63 -16.49 4.38
CA THR A 112 -0.83 -17.66 3.51
C THR A 112 -2.28 -18.13 3.53
N ALA A 113 -2.88 -18.29 4.70
CA ALA A 113 -4.27 -18.73 4.82
C ALA A 113 -5.26 -17.80 4.11
N ASN A 114 -5.04 -16.47 4.21
CA ASN A 114 -5.88 -15.50 3.52
C ASN A 114 -5.70 -15.55 2.00
N VAL A 115 -4.47 -15.65 1.50
CA VAL A 115 -4.22 -15.77 0.06
C VAL A 115 -4.81 -17.07 -0.48
N LEU A 116 -4.67 -18.20 0.23
CA LEU A 116 -5.31 -19.46 -0.14
C LEU A 116 -6.83 -19.35 -0.15
N THR A 117 -7.42 -18.60 0.79
CA THR A 117 -8.86 -18.33 0.81
C THR A 117 -9.29 -17.55 -0.45
N CYS A 118 -8.52 -16.55 -0.87
CA CYS A 118 -8.77 -15.85 -2.13
C CYS A 118 -8.70 -16.80 -3.34
N ILE A 119 -7.69 -17.68 -3.39
CA ILE A 119 -7.56 -18.70 -4.45
C ILE A 119 -8.77 -19.64 -4.44
N PHE A 120 -9.18 -20.12 -3.26
CA PHE A 120 -10.30 -21.04 -3.10
C PHE A 120 -11.63 -20.44 -3.57
N ILE A 121 -11.95 -19.23 -3.12
CA ILE A 121 -13.20 -18.55 -3.52
C ILE A 121 -13.15 -18.17 -5.01
N GLY A 122 -12.01 -17.69 -5.50
CA GLY A 122 -11.82 -17.39 -6.92
C GLY A 122 -12.02 -18.62 -7.78
N TYR A 123 -11.46 -19.76 -7.38
CA TYR A 123 -11.62 -21.02 -8.09
C TYR A 123 -13.07 -21.52 -8.06
N LEU A 124 -13.73 -21.47 -6.90
CA LEU A 124 -15.15 -21.80 -6.79
C LEU A 124 -16.02 -20.95 -7.74
N GLN A 125 -15.77 -19.65 -7.81
CA GLN A 125 -16.51 -18.77 -8.70
C GLN A 125 -16.27 -19.08 -10.17
N VAL A 126 -15.00 -19.27 -10.59
CA VAL A 126 -14.67 -19.53 -12.00
C VAL A 126 -15.26 -20.86 -12.48
N GLN A 127 -15.23 -21.89 -11.63
CA GLN A 127 -15.62 -23.23 -12.05
C GLN A 127 -17.12 -23.52 -11.88
N TYR A 128 -17.73 -23.02 -10.82
CA TYR A 128 -19.10 -23.38 -10.43
C TYR A 128 -20.06 -22.21 -10.42
N GLU A 129 -19.58 -20.99 -10.71
CA GLU A 129 -20.38 -19.76 -10.67
C GLU A 129 -21.23 -19.70 -9.40
N VAL A 130 -20.63 -19.98 -8.23
CA VAL A 130 -21.36 -20.10 -6.95
C VAL A 130 -22.16 -18.84 -6.64
N PHE A 131 -21.67 -17.68 -7.06
CA PHE A 131 -22.35 -16.39 -6.91
C PHE A 131 -23.09 -15.94 -8.20
N GLY A 132 -23.29 -16.86 -9.14
CA GLY A 132 -23.84 -16.59 -10.47
C GLY A 132 -23.01 -15.56 -11.24
N THR A 133 -23.69 -14.65 -11.93
CA THR A 133 -23.07 -13.55 -12.68
C THR A 133 -22.58 -12.40 -11.79
N HIS A 134 -22.77 -12.46 -10.47
CA HIS A 134 -22.36 -11.41 -9.53
C HIS A 134 -20.89 -11.57 -9.12
N TYR A 135 -19.96 -11.34 -10.06
CA TYR A 135 -18.52 -11.43 -9.80
C TYR A 135 -18.03 -10.53 -8.65
N GLY A 136 -18.76 -9.46 -8.31
CA GLY A 136 -18.46 -8.65 -7.12
C GLY A 136 -18.57 -9.44 -5.80
N LEU A 137 -19.50 -10.40 -5.68
CA LEU A 137 -19.59 -11.21 -4.47
C LEU A 137 -18.37 -12.12 -4.29
N ALA A 138 -17.80 -12.59 -5.40
CA ALA A 138 -16.59 -13.42 -5.39
C ALA A 138 -15.35 -12.67 -4.87
N THR A 139 -15.33 -11.34 -4.98
CA THR A 139 -14.27 -10.51 -4.37
C THR A 139 -14.63 -10.04 -2.96
N LEU A 140 -15.92 -9.80 -2.68
CA LEU A 140 -16.38 -9.30 -1.39
C LEU A 140 -16.24 -10.34 -0.26
N VAL A 141 -16.58 -11.61 -0.52
CA VAL A 141 -16.48 -12.68 0.50
C VAL A 141 -15.06 -12.84 1.04
N PRO A 142 -14.00 -13.05 0.22
CA PRO A 142 -12.63 -13.16 0.72
C PRO A 142 -12.13 -11.83 1.32
N THR A 143 -12.65 -10.69 0.88
CA THR A 143 -12.36 -9.38 1.47
C THR A 143 -12.86 -9.28 2.91
N ILE A 144 -14.10 -9.72 3.19
CA ILE A 144 -14.67 -9.73 4.55
C ILE A 144 -13.85 -10.66 5.45
N VAL A 145 -13.50 -11.86 4.97
CA VAL A 145 -12.65 -12.79 5.71
C VAL A 145 -11.29 -12.15 6.00
N SER A 146 -10.68 -11.48 5.03
CA SER A 146 -9.40 -10.78 5.19
C SER A 146 -9.49 -9.64 6.20
N PHE A 147 -10.55 -8.83 6.21
CA PHE A 147 -10.75 -7.80 7.24
C PHE A 147 -10.86 -8.41 8.64
N PHE A 148 -11.65 -9.47 8.77
CA PHE A 148 -11.78 -10.18 10.05
C PHE A 148 -10.41 -10.69 10.53
N CYS A 149 -9.66 -11.38 9.67
CA CYS A 149 -8.35 -11.90 10.00
C CYS A 149 -7.33 -10.78 10.30
N ALA A 150 -7.33 -9.70 9.53
CA ALA A 150 -6.44 -8.56 9.75
C ALA A 150 -6.63 -7.97 11.14
N TYR A 151 -7.87 -7.75 11.57
CA TYR A 151 -8.18 -7.19 12.88
C TYR A 151 -7.99 -8.19 14.02
N TYR A 152 -8.36 -9.45 13.82
CA TYR A 152 -8.25 -10.49 14.84
C TYR A 152 -6.79 -10.88 15.12
N PHE A 153 -5.98 -11.07 14.08
CA PHE A 153 -4.58 -11.48 14.19
C PHE A 153 -3.59 -10.31 14.15
N ASP A 154 -4.08 -9.08 14.06
CA ASP A 154 -3.28 -7.86 13.98
C ASP A 154 -2.27 -7.82 12.82
N ASN A 155 -2.72 -8.24 11.63
CA ASN A 155 -1.83 -8.45 10.49
C ASN A 155 -1.97 -7.35 9.43
N LYS A 156 -0.92 -6.50 9.33
CA LYS A 156 -0.82 -5.40 8.36
C LYS A 156 -0.87 -5.88 6.91
N SER A 157 -0.23 -6.99 6.58
CA SER A 157 -0.20 -7.52 5.19
C SER A 157 -1.57 -8.03 4.75
N VAL A 158 -2.29 -8.70 5.64
CA VAL A 158 -3.67 -9.15 5.36
C VAL A 158 -4.62 -7.97 5.24
N LEU A 159 -4.41 -6.91 6.02
CA LEU A 159 -5.19 -5.67 5.87
C LEU A 159 -5.03 -5.07 4.47
N THR A 160 -3.80 -5.02 3.96
CA THR A 160 -3.52 -4.55 2.58
C THR A 160 -4.31 -5.37 1.55
N ILE A 161 -4.38 -6.71 1.71
CA ILE A 161 -5.20 -7.58 0.85
C ILE A 161 -6.69 -7.22 0.97
N ALA A 162 -7.19 -7.01 2.19
CA ALA A 162 -8.59 -6.67 2.42
C ALA A 162 -8.97 -5.33 1.77
N VAL A 163 -8.15 -4.29 1.93
CA VAL A 163 -8.39 -2.98 1.31
C VAL A 163 -8.28 -3.07 -0.22
N THR A 164 -7.33 -3.87 -0.74
CA THR A 164 -7.21 -4.13 -2.18
C THR A 164 -8.43 -4.86 -2.73
N GLY A 165 -8.93 -5.86 -2.01
CA GLY A 165 -10.15 -6.58 -2.38
C GLY A 165 -11.39 -5.70 -2.35
N LEU A 166 -11.48 -4.76 -1.40
CA LEU A 166 -12.54 -3.76 -1.35
C LEU A 166 -12.46 -2.79 -2.55
N ALA A 167 -11.26 -2.36 -2.93
CA ALA A 167 -11.05 -1.57 -4.13
C ALA A 167 -11.49 -2.33 -5.40
N ALA A 168 -11.11 -3.61 -5.53
CA ALA A 168 -11.55 -4.46 -6.63
C ALA A 168 -13.07 -4.64 -6.66
N TYR A 169 -13.72 -4.81 -5.50
CA TYR A 169 -15.18 -4.90 -5.39
C TYR A 169 -15.90 -3.64 -5.89
N VAL A 170 -15.35 -2.46 -5.59
CA VAL A 170 -15.87 -1.16 -6.07
C VAL A 170 -15.62 -0.96 -7.58
N GLY A 171 -14.93 -1.90 -8.24
CA GLY A 171 -14.64 -1.88 -9.67
C GLY A 171 -13.27 -1.30 -10.02
N LEU A 172 -12.41 -1.04 -9.02
CA LEU A 172 -11.04 -0.54 -9.22
C LEU A 172 -10.07 -1.69 -9.55
N SER A 173 -10.49 -2.62 -10.40
CA SER A 173 -9.66 -3.73 -10.86
C SER A 173 -9.00 -3.36 -12.18
N VAL A 174 -7.68 -3.21 -12.18
CA VAL A 174 -6.89 -3.01 -13.39
C VAL A 174 -6.07 -4.26 -13.62
N THR A 175 -6.21 -4.92 -14.78
CA THR A 175 -5.32 -6.02 -15.12
C THR A 175 -4.04 -5.47 -15.76
N PRO A 176 -2.85 -6.06 -15.55
CA PRO A 176 -1.62 -5.59 -16.21
C PRO A 176 -1.71 -5.57 -17.73
N GLN A 177 -2.53 -6.44 -18.33
CA GLN A 177 -2.80 -6.47 -19.76
C GLN A 177 -3.55 -5.23 -20.24
N ASP A 178 -4.33 -4.59 -19.37
CA ASP A 178 -5.06 -3.36 -19.69
C ASP A 178 -4.11 -2.17 -19.92
N ILE A 179 -2.86 -2.23 -19.44
CA ILE A 179 -1.87 -1.18 -19.72
C ILE A 179 -1.43 -1.19 -21.18
N PHE A 180 -1.49 -2.34 -21.84
CA PHE A 180 -1.03 -2.51 -23.23
C PHE A 180 -2.14 -2.34 -24.27
N LYS A 181 -3.40 -2.19 -23.85
CA LYS A 181 -4.52 -1.93 -24.77
C LYS A 181 -4.63 -0.43 -25.02
N SER A 182 -4.48 -0.02 -26.28
CA SER A 182 -4.38 1.38 -26.71
C SER A 182 -5.63 2.25 -26.48
N ASN A 183 -6.75 1.67 -26.02
CA ASN A 183 -8.03 2.35 -25.84
C ASN A 183 -8.49 2.42 -24.37
N ASN A 184 -7.56 2.19 -23.44
CA ASN A 184 -7.92 2.02 -22.04
C ASN A 184 -7.97 3.34 -21.28
N ASN A 185 -9.19 3.86 -21.17
CA ASN A 185 -9.54 4.80 -20.14
C ASN A 185 -9.71 4.04 -18.82
N PHE A 186 -8.65 3.94 -18.01
CA PHE A 186 -8.63 3.21 -16.71
C PHE A 186 -9.79 3.58 -15.78
N TYR A 187 -10.37 4.76 -15.98
CA TYR A 187 -11.59 5.22 -15.33
C TYR A 187 -12.55 5.90 -16.32
N ALA A 188 -12.77 5.28 -17.48
CA ALA A 188 -13.57 5.82 -18.59
C ALA A 188 -14.97 6.29 -18.19
N SER A 189 -15.57 5.60 -17.22
CA SER A 189 -16.85 6.01 -16.68
C SER A 189 -16.62 6.92 -15.48
N GLN A 190 -17.11 8.14 -15.58
CA GLN A 190 -17.14 9.12 -14.49
C GLN A 190 -17.68 8.50 -13.18
N SER A 191 -18.63 7.55 -13.30
CA SER A 191 -19.18 6.76 -12.19
C SER A 191 -18.12 5.98 -11.41
N LEU A 192 -17.12 5.39 -12.06
CA LEU A 192 -16.09 4.60 -11.39
C LEU A 192 -15.13 5.49 -10.60
N SER A 193 -14.83 6.68 -11.13
CA SER A 193 -13.99 7.66 -10.44
C SER A 193 -14.64 8.24 -9.19
N TYR A 194 -15.95 8.50 -9.23
CA TYR A 194 -16.69 8.90 -8.04
C TYR A 194 -16.69 7.81 -6.97
N SER A 195 -16.89 6.55 -7.37
CA SER A 195 -16.81 5.41 -6.45
C SER A 195 -15.41 5.25 -5.83
N ALA A 196 -14.35 5.48 -6.62
CA ALA A 196 -12.97 5.49 -6.14
C ALA A 196 -12.74 6.57 -5.07
N ILE A 197 -13.14 7.81 -5.35
CA ILE A 197 -13.01 8.92 -4.40
C ILE A 197 -13.83 8.65 -3.15
N MET A 198 -15.07 8.16 -3.30
CA MET A 198 -15.93 7.80 -2.18
C MET A 198 -15.26 6.73 -1.30
N LEU A 199 -14.68 5.68 -1.90
CA LEU A 199 -13.91 4.67 -1.16
C LEU A 199 -12.74 5.32 -0.41
N GLY A 200 -11.93 6.16 -1.06
CA GLY A 200 -10.83 6.87 -0.41
C GLY A 200 -11.28 7.73 0.78
N VAL A 201 -12.40 8.45 0.63
CA VAL A 201 -13.02 9.23 1.72
C VAL A 201 -13.48 8.31 2.85
N LEU A 202 -14.10 7.17 2.56
CA LEU A 202 -14.50 6.20 3.57
C LEU A 202 -13.30 5.64 4.35
N LEU A 203 -12.17 5.37 3.68
CA LEU A 203 -10.94 4.93 4.36
C LEU A 203 -10.37 6.03 5.27
N ILE A 204 -10.46 7.30 4.87
CA ILE A 204 -10.09 8.45 5.70
C ILE A 204 -11.02 8.54 6.93
N LEU A 205 -12.33 8.47 6.72
CA LEU A 205 -13.32 8.53 7.80
C LEU A 205 -13.15 7.38 8.77
N TRP A 206 -12.90 6.17 8.26
CA TRP A 206 -12.60 5.01 9.08
C TRP A 206 -11.35 5.23 9.92
N THR A 207 -10.30 5.80 9.34
CA THR A 207 -9.07 6.14 10.08
C THR A 207 -9.34 7.12 11.22
N VAL A 208 -10.09 8.19 10.94
CA VAL A 208 -10.48 9.18 11.96
C VAL A 208 -11.32 8.53 13.06
N TYR A 209 -12.28 7.67 12.69
CA TYR A 209 -13.09 6.91 13.64
C TYR A 209 -12.23 5.98 14.50
N SER A 210 -11.31 5.23 13.89
CA SER A 210 -10.38 4.32 14.56
C SER A 210 -9.52 5.04 15.61
N PHE A 211 -9.04 6.24 15.30
CA PHE A 211 -8.34 7.10 16.27
C PHE A 211 -9.22 7.51 17.44
N ARG A 212 -10.49 7.90 17.19
CA ARG A 212 -11.41 8.31 18.26
C ARG A 212 -11.70 7.20 19.28
N ILE A 213 -11.78 5.96 18.81
CA ILE A 213 -12.08 4.80 19.67
C ILE A 213 -10.84 4.01 20.10
N ASN A 214 -9.64 4.49 19.76
CA ASN A 214 -8.35 3.79 19.99
C ASN A 214 -8.35 2.34 19.48
N LEU A 215 -8.93 2.12 18.30
CA LEU A 215 -8.92 0.82 17.63
C LEU A 215 -7.75 0.78 16.64
N LYS A 216 -6.81 -0.15 16.81
CA LYS A 216 -5.75 -0.50 15.85
C LYS A 216 -5.14 0.72 15.14
N THR A 217 -4.76 1.74 15.90
CA THR A 217 -4.34 3.05 15.37
C THR A 217 -3.10 2.94 14.48
N HIS A 218 -2.27 1.92 14.66
CA HIS A 218 -1.12 1.58 13.80
C HIS A 218 -1.51 1.12 12.38
N PHE A 219 -2.78 0.80 12.11
CA PHE A 219 -3.30 0.55 10.77
C PHE A 219 -3.56 1.83 9.98
N ALA A 220 -3.58 2.99 10.63
CA ALA A 220 -3.89 4.28 10.01
C ALA A 220 -3.04 4.55 8.77
N LEU A 221 -1.74 4.24 8.81
CA LEU A 221 -0.84 4.48 7.69
C LEU A 221 -1.25 3.69 6.44
N ILE A 222 -1.76 2.46 6.59
CA ILE A 222 -2.21 1.62 5.48
C ILE A 222 -3.44 2.27 4.84
N TYR A 223 -4.47 2.56 5.63
CA TYR A 223 -5.70 3.18 5.15
C TYR A 223 -5.46 4.53 4.46
N LEU A 224 -4.64 5.38 5.06
CA LEU A 224 -4.30 6.69 4.49
C LEU A 224 -3.49 6.58 3.20
N THR A 225 -2.56 5.61 3.11
CA THR A 225 -1.78 5.39 1.89
C THR A 225 -2.69 4.96 0.74
N PHE A 226 -3.59 3.99 0.97
CA PHE A 226 -4.58 3.60 -0.02
C PHE A 226 -5.51 4.75 -0.41
N ALA A 227 -6.01 5.51 0.57
CA ALA A 227 -6.85 6.67 0.28
C ALA A 227 -6.15 7.72 -0.59
N LEU A 228 -4.88 8.03 -0.29
CA LEU A 228 -4.06 8.97 -1.06
C LEU A 228 -3.93 8.52 -2.51
N HIS A 229 -3.51 7.27 -2.73
CA HIS A 229 -3.31 6.73 -4.08
C HIS A 229 -4.62 6.69 -4.86
N ILE A 230 -5.69 6.16 -4.27
CA ILE A 230 -6.98 5.99 -4.94
C ILE A 230 -7.56 7.36 -5.35
N ILE A 231 -7.62 8.32 -4.41
CA ILE A 231 -8.17 9.66 -4.70
C ILE A 231 -7.31 10.37 -5.75
N SER A 232 -5.99 10.31 -5.62
CA SER A 232 -5.08 11.03 -6.52
C SER A 232 -5.11 10.45 -7.94
N ILE A 233 -5.04 9.13 -8.09
CA ILE A 233 -5.08 8.47 -9.40
C ILE A 233 -6.43 8.71 -10.08
N ALA A 234 -7.54 8.56 -9.35
CA ALA A 234 -8.87 8.84 -9.87
C ALA A 234 -9.01 10.30 -10.33
N SER A 235 -8.44 11.25 -9.56
CA SER A 235 -8.50 12.67 -9.91
C SER A 235 -7.65 12.99 -11.13
N ILE A 236 -6.39 12.54 -11.17
CA ILE A 236 -5.48 12.74 -12.30
C ILE A 236 -6.07 12.16 -13.59
N SER A 237 -6.66 10.96 -13.54
CA SER A 237 -7.29 10.34 -14.71
C SER A 237 -8.43 11.19 -15.30
N ASN A 238 -9.18 11.92 -14.47
CA ASN A 238 -10.29 12.76 -14.93
C ASN A 238 -9.87 14.20 -15.22
N MET A 239 -8.69 14.66 -14.78
CA MET A 239 -8.17 15.96 -15.20
C MET A 239 -7.80 16.00 -16.69
N VAL A 240 -7.62 14.82 -17.30
CA VAL A 240 -7.37 14.66 -18.73
C VAL A 240 -8.68 14.49 -19.53
N SER A 241 -9.87 14.51 -18.91
CA SER A 241 -11.13 14.51 -19.67
C SER A 241 -11.38 15.85 -20.39
N GLU A 242 -12.05 15.82 -21.54
CA GLU A 242 -12.38 17.04 -22.32
C GLU A 242 -13.52 17.86 -21.68
N ASP A 243 -14.36 17.25 -20.84
CA ASP A 243 -15.47 17.91 -20.18
C ASP A 243 -15.00 18.84 -19.04
N ILE A 244 -15.78 19.89 -18.74
CA ILE A 244 -15.55 20.87 -17.65
C ILE A 244 -15.36 20.24 -16.26
N ILE A 245 -15.73 18.97 -16.13
CA ILE A 245 -15.53 18.09 -14.99
C ILE A 245 -14.05 18.04 -14.55
N TRP A 246 -13.09 18.25 -15.46
CA TRP A 246 -11.66 18.29 -15.12
C TRP A 246 -11.34 19.33 -14.01
N LEU A 247 -12.08 20.45 -13.94
CA LEU A 247 -11.95 21.45 -12.88
C LEU A 247 -12.35 20.91 -11.51
N LEU A 248 -13.46 20.16 -11.44
CA LEU A 248 -13.92 19.54 -10.20
C LEU A 248 -12.86 18.57 -9.66
N PHE A 249 -12.30 17.71 -10.51
CA PHE A 249 -11.26 16.78 -10.09
C PHE A 249 -9.93 17.47 -9.76
N SER A 250 -9.64 18.61 -10.38
CA SER A 250 -8.51 19.47 -9.97
C SER A 250 -8.68 20.02 -8.55
N LEU A 251 -9.89 20.46 -8.20
CA LEU A 251 -10.22 20.91 -6.83
C LEU A 251 -10.14 19.76 -5.82
N ILE A 252 -10.62 18.57 -6.18
CA ILE A 252 -10.53 17.38 -5.33
C ILE A 252 -9.07 17.00 -5.09
N LEU A 253 -8.23 17.00 -6.14
CA LEU A 253 -6.80 16.71 -6.00
C LEU A 253 -6.09 17.75 -5.13
N ALA A 254 -6.40 19.03 -5.29
CA ALA A 254 -5.86 20.10 -4.47
C ALA A 254 -6.27 19.95 -2.99
N GLY A 255 -7.57 19.69 -2.73
CA GLY A 255 -8.08 19.43 -1.39
C GLY A 255 -7.45 18.21 -0.74
N SER A 256 -7.32 17.11 -1.48
CA SER A 256 -6.61 15.89 -1.06
C SER A 256 -5.15 16.19 -0.71
N SER A 257 -4.43 16.92 -1.57
CA SER A 257 -3.03 17.28 -1.35
C SER A 257 -2.83 18.09 -0.06
N VAL A 258 -3.70 19.08 0.20
CA VAL A 258 -3.67 19.86 1.43
C VAL A 258 -3.97 19.00 2.66
N TYR A 259 -4.94 18.09 2.56
CA TYR A 259 -5.26 17.16 3.64
C TYR A 259 -4.07 16.24 3.96
N PHE A 260 -3.51 15.57 2.95
CA PHE A 260 -2.39 14.64 3.13
C PHE A 260 -1.09 15.34 3.51
N TYR A 261 -0.89 16.60 3.13
CA TYR A 261 0.18 17.44 3.67
C TYR A 261 0.04 17.57 5.19
N LYS A 262 -1.14 17.94 5.71
CA LYS A 262 -1.34 18.08 7.16
C LYS A 262 -1.14 16.75 7.88
N ILE A 263 -1.72 15.68 7.35
CA ILE A 263 -1.65 14.35 7.96
C ILE A 263 -0.22 13.78 7.94
N SER A 264 0.55 14.02 6.88
CA SER A 264 1.93 13.51 6.81
C SER A 264 2.80 14.12 7.91
N HIS A 265 2.61 15.40 8.24
CA HIS A 265 3.33 16.06 9.35
C HIS A 265 2.84 15.55 10.71
N GLN A 266 1.52 15.40 10.89
CA GLN A 266 0.96 14.89 12.15
C GLN A 266 1.43 13.47 12.48
N LEU A 267 1.49 12.59 11.48
CA LEU A 267 1.92 11.19 11.64
C LEU A 267 3.42 11.00 11.44
N LYS A 268 4.18 12.07 11.16
CA LYS A 268 5.60 12.02 10.79
C LYS A 268 5.89 10.97 9.69
N ALA A 269 4.97 10.84 8.73
CA ALA A 269 4.97 9.77 7.73
C ALA A 269 5.58 10.25 6.39
N ILE A 270 6.84 9.88 6.16
CA ILE A 270 7.60 10.26 4.95
C ILE A 270 6.92 9.73 3.67
N SER A 271 6.41 8.49 3.68
CA SER A 271 5.79 7.87 2.50
C SER A 271 4.58 8.68 2.01
N LEU A 272 3.68 9.09 2.91
CA LEU A 272 2.52 9.91 2.58
C LEU A 272 2.94 11.25 1.97
N TYR A 273 3.95 11.89 2.55
CA TYR A 273 4.46 13.18 2.07
C TYR A 273 5.05 13.07 0.65
N ILE A 274 5.88 12.05 0.40
CA ILE A 274 6.49 11.80 -0.91
C ILE A 274 5.42 11.61 -1.98
N PHE A 275 4.48 10.68 -1.77
CA PHE A 275 3.44 10.40 -2.76
C PHE A 275 2.51 11.59 -2.97
N MET A 276 2.19 12.34 -1.91
CA MET A 276 1.40 13.56 -2.03
C MET A 276 2.08 14.59 -2.93
N ILE A 277 3.39 14.85 -2.75
CA ILE A 277 4.13 15.79 -3.60
C ILE A 277 4.13 15.30 -5.05
N VAL A 278 4.40 14.00 -5.28
CA VAL A 278 4.42 13.43 -6.63
C VAL A 278 3.06 13.64 -7.32
N TYR A 279 1.96 13.34 -6.64
CA TYR A 279 0.63 13.53 -7.20
C TYR A 279 0.26 15.00 -7.41
N ALA A 280 0.61 15.88 -6.47
CA ALA A 280 0.40 17.32 -6.60
C ALA A 280 1.21 17.88 -7.79
N TYR A 281 2.45 17.43 -7.98
CA TYR A 281 3.28 17.83 -9.12
C TYR A 281 2.67 17.40 -10.45
N ILE A 282 2.23 16.14 -10.57
CA ILE A 282 1.57 15.64 -11.79
C ILE A 282 0.29 16.44 -12.06
N GLY A 283 -0.54 16.65 -11.02
CA GLY A 283 -1.77 17.43 -11.13
C GLY A 283 -1.55 18.87 -11.58
N ILE A 284 -0.58 19.57 -10.99
CA ILE A 284 -0.24 20.95 -11.36
C ILE A 284 0.21 21.02 -12.83
N ASN A 285 1.02 20.07 -13.30
CA ASN A 285 1.46 20.04 -14.69
C ASN A 285 0.27 19.87 -15.66
N ILE A 286 -0.64 18.94 -15.36
CA ILE A 286 -1.85 18.73 -16.18
C ILE A 286 -2.74 19.97 -16.16
N PHE A 287 -2.94 20.57 -14.99
CA PHE A 287 -3.74 21.78 -14.83
C PHE A 287 -3.18 22.96 -15.65
N ILE A 288 -1.86 23.17 -15.58
CA ILE A 288 -1.16 24.20 -16.36
C ILE A 288 -1.32 23.92 -17.86
N PHE A 289 -1.11 22.67 -18.30
CA PHE A 289 -1.28 22.28 -19.70
C PHE A 289 -2.69 22.56 -20.22
N ARG A 290 -3.74 22.21 -19.44
CA ARG A 290 -5.14 22.46 -19.78
C ARG A 290 -5.49 23.94 -19.94
N ILE A 291 -4.90 24.81 -19.11
CA ILE A 291 -5.08 26.26 -19.26
C ILE A 291 -4.45 26.77 -20.57
N PHE A 292 -3.28 26.22 -20.93
CA PHE A 292 -2.53 26.65 -22.10
C PHE A 292 -3.01 26.05 -23.43
N GLU A 293 -3.76 24.96 -23.40
CA GLU A 293 -4.29 24.28 -24.60
C GLU A 293 -5.16 25.18 -25.49
N HIS A 294 -5.81 26.19 -24.91
CA HIS A 294 -6.70 27.12 -25.64
C HIS A 294 -5.99 28.39 -26.14
N ILE A 295 -4.66 28.50 -25.93
CA ILE A 295 -3.88 29.66 -26.33
C ILE A 295 -3.01 29.26 -27.54
N ASP A 296 -3.14 29.99 -28.64
CA ASP A 296 -2.34 29.77 -29.84
C ASP A 296 -0.90 30.29 -29.62
N PHE A 297 -0.01 29.37 -29.27
CA PHE A 297 1.39 29.66 -29.00
C PHE A 297 2.24 29.41 -30.25
N GLY A 298 2.21 30.30 -31.26
CA GLY A 298 3.04 30.19 -32.46
C GLY A 298 4.56 30.02 -32.18
N ASP A 299 5.32 31.11 -32.18
CA ASP A 299 6.79 31.07 -31.98
C ASP A 299 7.21 30.75 -30.53
N ILE A 300 6.28 30.79 -29.57
CA ILE A 300 6.53 30.53 -28.15
C ILE A 300 6.72 29.03 -27.86
N TRP A 301 6.19 28.14 -28.70
CA TRP A 301 6.33 26.68 -28.54
C TRP A 301 7.80 26.23 -28.53
N VAL A 302 8.65 26.86 -29.35
CA VAL A 302 10.10 26.58 -29.39
C VAL A 302 10.77 26.97 -28.07
N LEU A 303 10.39 28.12 -27.51
CA LEU A 303 10.91 28.61 -26.23
C LEU A 303 10.44 27.74 -25.05
N PHE A 304 9.20 27.23 -25.09
CA PHE A 304 8.68 26.28 -24.11
C PHE A 304 9.48 24.97 -24.10
N ILE A 305 9.73 24.38 -25.28
CA ILE A 305 10.54 23.16 -25.41
C ILE A 305 11.96 23.39 -24.88
N MET A 306 12.55 24.56 -25.14
CA MET A 306 13.91 24.90 -24.69
C MET A 306 14.00 25.05 -23.16
N ILE A 307 12.93 25.52 -22.49
CA ILE A 307 12.89 25.71 -21.03
C ILE A 307 12.54 24.41 -20.29
N LEU A 308 11.87 23.45 -20.95
CA LEU A 308 11.42 22.19 -20.37
C LEU A 308 12.51 21.42 -19.58
N PRO A 309 13.76 21.26 -20.08
CA PRO A 309 14.81 20.58 -19.33
C PRO A 309 15.18 21.30 -18.03
N VAL A 310 15.22 22.64 -18.05
CA VAL A 310 15.50 23.47 -16.87
C VAL A 310 14.38 23.33 -15.85
N TYR A 311 13.13 23.31 -16.30
CA TYR A 311 11.96 23.07 -15.45
C TYR A 311 12.02 21.70 -14.76
N PHE A 312 12.35 20.63 -15.49
CA PHE A 312 12.48 19.29 -14.92
C PHE A 312 13.63 19.18 -13.92
N ILE A 313 14.81 19.71 -14.25
CA ILE A 313 15.96 19.73 -13.34
C ILE A 313 15.60 20.52 -12.06
N GLY A 314 14.99 21.70 -12.21
CA GLY A 314 14.54 22.51 -11.09
C GLY A 314 13.52 21.77 -10.21
N SER A 315 12.58 21.05 -10.82
CA SER A 315 11.57 20.24 -10.13
C SER A 315 12.19 19.10 -9.32
N ILE A 316 13.18 18.39 -9.88
CA ILE A 316 13.91 17.33 -9.18
C ILE A 316 14.69 17.90 -7.98
N VAL A 317 15.40 19.02 -8.17
CA VAL A 317 16.15 19.67 -7.08
C VAL A 317 15.21 20.13 -5.98
N LEU A 318 14.07 20.73 -6.34
CA LEU A 318 13.05 21.15 -5.40
C LEU A 318 12.46 19.95 -4.63
N PHE A 319 12.13 18.86 -5.33
CA PHE A 319 11.63 17.63 -4.73
C PHE A 319 12.61 17.06 -3.69
N ILE A 320 13.90 16.96 -4.03
CA ILE A 320 14.93 16.51 -3.10
C ILE A 320 15.03 17.45 -1.89
N LYS A 321 14.95 18.77 -2.11
CA LYS A 321 15.01 19.76 -1.02
C LYS A 321 13.81 19.63 -0.08
N LEU A 322 12.60 19.45 -0.61
CA LEU A 322 11.38 19.25 0.18
C LEU A 322 11.48 17.99 1.05
N ILE A 323 11.92 16.86 0.48
CA ILE A 323 12.10 15.61 1.23
C ILE A 323 13.15 15.79 2.33
N LYS A 324 14.30 16.42 2.02
CA LYS A 324 15.34 16.66 3.02
C LYS A 324 14.86 17.55 4.16
N ASN A 325 14.08 18.58 3.87
CA ASN A 325 13.52 19.48 4.88
C ASN A 325 12.51 18.73 5.76
N PHE A 326 11.56 18.04 5.14
CA PHE A 326 10.58 17.24 5.87
C PHE A 326 11.24 16.19 6.77
N ASN A 327 12.27 15.50 6.26
CA ASN A 327 13.01 14.51 7.05
C ASN A 327 13.77 15.12 8.24
N LYS A 328 14.19 16.38 8.15
CA LYS A 328 14.77 17.11 9.29
C LYS A 328 13.69 17.48 10.30
N GLU A 329 12.57 18.04 9.84
CA GLU A 329 11.46 18.47 10.70
C GLU A 329 10.85 17.32 11.53
N ILE A 330 10.76 16.12 10.96
CA ILE A 330 10.24 14.96 11.72
C ILE A 330 11.25 14.36 12.69
N ALA A 331 12.55 14.60 12.48
CA ALA A 331 13.62 14.10 13.34
C ALA A 331 13.83 14.96 14.59
N GLU A 332 13.34 16.20 14.57
CA GLU A 332 13.20 17.10 15.73
C GLU A 332 11.96 16.74 16.58
#